data_AF-A0A103EHP4-F1
#
_entry.id   AF-A0A103EHP4-F1
#
_cell.length_a   1.000
_cell.length_b   1.000
_cell.length_c   1.000
_cell.angle_alpha   90.00
_cell.angle_beta   90.00
_cell.angle_gamma   90.00
#
_symmetry.space_group_name_H-M   'P 1'
#
loop_
_entity.id
_entity.type
_entity.pdbx_description
1 polymer ?
#
loop_
_entity_poly.entity_id
_entity_poly.type
_entity_poly.pdbx_seq_one_letter_code
_entity_poly.pdbx_strand_id
1 'polypeptide(L)'
;MKQRGAKGVAWEFSLPDVVAWWGNRQREAAAGEMLADESELKQRKLAAETALAELAAAKARGEVASIRDFERAQAVAFAEIRTNVMNVAQRVVVQLLGETDETIFKQKMRAELTLALEAAARADLVLAEDEEAGNGEVSGSV
;
A
#
# COMPACT_ATOMS: atom_id res chain seq x y z
N MET A 1 15.21 -36.99 -51.79
CA MET A 1 14.37 -36.69 -52.97
C MET A 1 12.92 -36.90 -52.55
N LYS A 2 12.02 -35.95 -52.80
CA LYS A 2 10.57 -36.09 -52.52
C LYS A 2 9.89 -36.48 -53.83
N GLN A 3 9.45 -37.73 -53.98
CA GLN A 3 8.62 -38.12 -55.12
C GLN A 3 7.14 -38.01 -54.71
N ARG A 4 6.41 -37.08 -55.32
CA ARG A 4 4.96 -37.02 -55.16
C ARG A 4 4.37 -38.24 -55.89
N GLY A 5 3.65 -39.09 -55.16
CA GLY A 5 3.01 -40.28 -55.73
C GLY A 5 2.01 -39.88 -56.82
N ALA A 6 2.15 -40.48 -58.00
CA ALA A 6 1.14 -40.47 -59.07
C ALA A 6 0.30 -41.75 -58.99
N LYS A 7 -0.77 -41.87 -59.80
CA LYS A 7 -1.67 -43.04 -59.78
C LYS A 7 -0.88 -44.34 -60.01
N GLY A 8 -0.70 -45.12 -58.94
CA GLY A 8 0.06 -46.38 -58.93
C GLY A 8 1.47 -46.31 -58.32
N VAL A 9 1.96 -45.15 -57.89
CA VAL A 9 3.28 -44.99 -57.24
C VAL A 9 3.11 -44.61 -55.78
N ALA A 10 3.66 -45.43 -54.88
CA ALA A 10 3.63 -45.20 -53.44
C ALA A 10 4.49 -43.98 -53.07
N TRP A 11 4.06 -43.24 -52.06
CA TRP A 11 4.81 -42.08 -51.57
C TRP A 11 6.12 -42.52 -50.94
N GLU A 12 7.23 -42.04 -51.47
CA GLU A 12 8.55 -42.24 -50.88
C GLU A 12 8.99 -40.97 -50.15
N PHE A 13 9.05 -41.06 -48.82
CA PHE A 13 9.55 -39.99 -47.98
C PHE A 13 11.01 -40.26 -47.61
N SER A 14 11.86 -39.26 -47.83
CA SER A 14 13.24 -39.24 -47.33
C SER A 14 13.23 -39.19 -45.81
N LEU A 15 13.73 -40.25 -45.15
CA LEU A 15 13.83 -40.29 -43.68
C LEU A 15 14.59 -39.07 -43.11
N PRO A 16 15.73 -38.63 -43.69
CA PRO A 16 16.39 -37.39 -43.25
C PRO A 16 15.49 -36.14 -43.31
N ASP A 17 14.63 -36.02 -44.33
CA ASP A 17 13.73 -34.86 -44.48
C ASP A 17 12.62 -34.89 -43.43
N VAL A 18 12.11 -36.08 -43.09
CA VAL A 18 11.11 -36.26 -42.04
C VAL A 18 11.70 -35.96 -40.67
N VAL A 19 12.93 -36.39 -40.40
CA VAL A 19 13.66 -36.08 -39.16
C VAL A 19 13.94 -34.58 -39.05
N ALA A 20 14.36 -33.93 -40.13
CA ALA A 20 14.57 -32.48 -40.17
C ALA A 20 13.27 -31.70 -39.94
N TRP A 21 12.17 -32.11 -40.59
CA TRP A 21 10.85 -31.52 -40.38
C TRP A 21 10.36 -31.69 -38.94
N TRP A 22 10.53 -32.89 -38.37
CA TRP A 22 10.13 -33.16 -37.00
C TRP A 22 10.97 -32.38 -35.97
N GLY A 23 12.29 -32.26 -36.21
CA GLY A 23 13.18 -31.43 -35.40
C GLY A 23 12.86 -29.94 -35.48
N ASN A 24 12.50 -29.42 -36.65
CA ASN A 24 12.01 -28.04 -36.78
C ASN A 24 10.72 -27.83 -36.00
N ARG A 25 9.77 -28.76 -36.10
CA ARG A 25 8.49 -28.68 -35.40
C ARG A 25 8.64 -28.74 -33.87
N GLN A 26 9.56 -29.56 -33.37
CA GLN A 26 9.94 -29.60 -31.95
C GLN A 26 10.53 -28.27 -31.47
N ARG A 27 11.41 -27.66 -32.29
CA ARG A 27 12.00 -26.33 -31.98
C ARG A 27 10.96 -25.22 -32.00
N GLU A 28 10.01 -25.23 -32.93
CA GLU A 28 8.90 -24.26 -32.96
C GLU A 28 7.95 -24.44 -31.76
N ALA A 29 7.69 -25.68 -31.34
CA ALA A 29 6.91 -25.95 -30.13
C ALA A 29 7.63 -25.51 -28.85
N ALA A 30 8.96 -25.68 -28.78
CA ALA A 30 9.79 -25.20 -27.68
C ALA A 30 9.93 -23.67 -27.67
N ALA A 31 9.98 -23.03 -28.84
CA ALA A 31 9.98 -21.57 -28.99
C ALA A 31 8.66 -20.89 -28.52
N GLY A 32 7.66 -21.67 -28.11
CA GLY A 32 6.54 -21.21 -27.27
C GLY A 32 6.97 -20.63 -25.91
N GLU A 33 8.27 -20.60 -25.60
CA GLU A 33 8.90 -19.92 -24.46
C GLU A 33 8.49 -18.43 -24.33
N MET A 34 8.17 -17.72 -25.43
CA MET A 34 7.63 -16.34 -25.35
C MET A 34 6.22 -16.26 -24.71
N LEU A 35 5.42 -17.32 -24.76
CA LEU A 35 4.13 -17.39 -24.07
C LEU A 35 4.30 -17.64 -22.57
N ALA A 36 5.41 -18.25 -22.14
CA ALA A 36 5.74 -18.40 -20.74
C ALA A 36 5.94 -17.02 -20.11
N ASP A 37 6.71 -16.13 -20.75
CA ASP A 37 6.91 -14.74 -20.32
C ASP A 37 5.59 -13.95 -20.27
N GLU A 38 4.73 -14.07 -21.29
CA GLU A 38 3.43 -13.37 -21.28
C GLU A 38 2.51 -13.89 -20.17
N SER A 39 2.48 -15.21 -19.98
CA SER A 39 1.68 -15.83 -18.91
C SER A 39 2.21 -15.47 -17.51
N GLU A 40 3.53 -15.40 -17.34
CA GLU A 40 4.18 -14.99 -16.09
C GLU A 40 3.88 -13.52 -15.78
N LEU A 41 3.98 -12.63 -16.78
CA LEU A 41 3.63 -11.22 -16.63
C LEU A 41 2.14 -11.05 -16.29
N LYS A 42 1.25 -11.83 -16.92
CA LYS A 42 -0.19 -11.85 -16.58
C LYS A 42 -0.43 -12.31 -15.15
N GLN A 43 0.25 -13.36 -14.69
CA GLN A 43 0.15 -13.84 -13.32
C GLN A 43 0.64 -12.78 -12.31
N ARG A 44 1.76 -12.11 -12.59
CA ARG A 44 2.28 -11.00 -11.75
C ARG A 44 1.31 -9.82 -11.71
N LYS A 45 0.72 -9.46 -12.85
CA LYS A 45 -0.29 -8.40 -12.92
C LYS A 45 -1.52 -8.76 -12.07
N LEU A 46 -2.04 -9.98 -12.22
CA LEU A 46 -3.18 -10.45 -11.44
C LEU A 46 -2.88 -10.47 -9.93
N ALA A 47 -1.66 -10.89 -9.55
CA ALA A 47 -1.21 -10.87 -8.16
C ALA A 47 -1.15 -9.43 -7.60
N ALA A 48 -0.62 -8.48 -8.37
CA ALA A 48 -0.58 -7.07 -7.97
C ALA A 48 -1.99 -6.45 -7.88
N GLU A 49 -2.88 -6.77 -8.82
CA GLU A 49 -4.29 -6.33 -8.79
C GLU A 49 -5.02 -6.89 -7.57
N THR A 50 -4.79 -8.16 -7.24
CA THR A 50 -5.34 -8.79 -6.03
C THR A 50 -4.81 -8.09 -4.77
N ALA A 51 -3.50 -7.83 -4.70
CA ALA A 51 -2.90 -7.14 -3.57
C ALA A 51 -3.44 -5.71 -3.38
N LEU A 52 -3.67 -4.98 -4.48
CA LEU A 52 -4.31 -3.66 -4.42
C LEU A 52 -5.75 -3.74 -3.93
N ALA A 53 -6.51 -4.73 -4.39
CA ALA A 53 -7.89 -4.95 -3.93
C ALA A 53 -7.95 -5.31 -2.44
N GLU A 54 -7.01 -6.13 -1.96
CA GLU A 54 -6.88 -6.45 -0.53
C GLU A 54 -6.53 -5.22 0.30
N LEU A 55 -5.59 -4.38 -0.17
CA LEU A 55 -5.22 -3.13 0.51
C LEU A 55 -6.40 -2.15 0.54
N ALA A 56 -7.14 -2.00 -0.56
CA ALA A 56 -8.35 -1.19 -0.60
C ALA A 56 -9.42 -1.71 0.37
N ALA A 57 -9.63 -3.03 0.43
CA ALA A 57 -10.57 -3.65 1.37
C ALA A 57 -10.11 -3.50 2.83
N ALA A 58 -8.80 -3.57 3.11
CA ALA A 58 -8.23 -3.32 4.44
C ALA A 58 -8.37 -1.85 4.84
N LYS A 59 -8.16 -0.90 3.92
CA LYS A 59 -8.35 0.52 4.15
C LYS A 59 -9.83 0.85 4.43
N ALA A 60 -10.75 0.27 3.66
CA ALA A 60 -12.19 0.43 3.87
C ALA A 60 -12.67 -0.14 5.21
N ARG A 61 -12.02 -1.21 5.70
CA ARG A 61 -12.27 -1.77 7.04
C ARG A 61 -11.55 -1.00 8.16
N GLY A 62 -10.72 0.00 7.83
CA GLY A 62 -9.93 0.77 8.81
C GLY A 62 -8.73 0.02 9.39
N GLU A 63 -8.31 -1.09 8.78
CA GLU A 63 -7.20 -1.91 9.26
C GLU A 63 -5.83 -1.31 8.88
N VAL A 64 -5.77 -0.52 7.80
CA VAL A 64 -4.55 0.15 7.33
C VAL A 64 -4.83 1.60 6.95
N ALA A 65 -3.88 2.47 7.28
CA ALA A 65 -3.87 3.88 6.90
C ALA A 65 -2.58 4.22 6.15
N SER A 66 -2.57 5.31 5.37
CA SER A 66 -1.34 5.75 4.74
C SER A 66 -0.37 6.33 5.78
N ILE A 67 0.93 6.29 5.48
CA ILE A 67 1.95 6.91 6.35
C ILE A 67 1.66 8.41 6.52
N ARG A 68 1.18 9.08 5.47
CA ARG A 68 0.82 10.50 5.50
C ARG A 68 -0.31 10.79 6.49
N ASP A 69 -1.33 9.93 6.53
CA ASP A 69 -2.45 10.09 7.46
C ASP A 69 -1.99 9.91 8.91
N PHE A 70 -1.11 8.92 9.14
CA PHE A 70 -0.49 8.70 10.43
C PHE A 70 0.37 9.89 10.89
N GLU A 71 1.23 10.42 10.01
CA GLU A 71 2.06 11.60 10.32
C GLU A 71 1.21 12.83 10.65
N ARG A 72 0.11 13.04 9.90
CA ARG A 72 -0.84 14.12 10.17
C ARG A 72 -1.51 13.94 11.52
N ALA A 73 -2.03 12.75 11.82
CA ALA A 73 -2.66 12.44 13.10
C ALA A 73 -1.70 12.68 14.27
N GLN A 74 -0.45 12.22 14.11
CA GLN A 74 0.59 12.40 15.11
C GLN A 74 0.95 13.88 15.34
N ALA A 75 1.02 14.67 14.27
CA ALA A 75 1.26 16.10 14.35
C ALA A 75 0.14 16.84 15.07
N VAL A 76 -1.13 16.49 14.80
CA VAL A 76 -2.30 17.05 15.49
C VAL A 76 -2.27 16.69 16.98
N ALA A 77 -2.05 15.41 17.31
CA ALA A 77 -1.95 14.95 18.69
C ALA A 77 -0.85 15.69 19.47
N PHE A 78 0.32 15.87 18.88
CA PHE A 78 1.41 16.63 19.51
C PHE A 78 1.12 18.13 19.64
N ALA A 79 0.43 18.73 18.66
CA ALA A 79 0.02 20.12 18.76
C ALA A 79 -0.97 20.34 19.91
N GLU A 80 -1.88 19.40 20.13
CA GLU A 80 -2.83 19.43 21.24
C GLU A 80 -2.15 19.24 22.59
N ILE A 81 -1.29 18.22 22.73
CA ILE A 81 -0.50 18.00 23.95
C ILE A 81 0.29 19.27 24.30
N ARG A 82 0.97 19.86 23.31
CA ARG A 82 1.74 21.10 23.51
C ARG A 82 0.84 22.24 24.00
N THR A 83 -0.31 22.43 23.37
CA THR A 83 -1.27 23.47 23.74
C THR A 83 -1.74 23.28 25.19
N ASN A 84 -2.16 22.07 25.55
CA ASN A 84 -2.69 21.76 26.88
C ASN A 84 -1.63 21.94 27.97
N VAL A 85 -0.40 21.50 27.73
CA VAL A 85 0.73 21.65 28.66
C VAL A 85 1.12 23.11 28.82
N MET A 86 1.20 23.89 27.73
CA MET A 86 1.56 25.32 27.83
C MET A 86 0.51 26.13 28.59
N ASN A 87 -0.76 25.71 28.56
CA ASN A 87 -1.83 26.34 29.32
C ASN A 87 -1.83 25.98 30.82
N VAL A 88 -1.05 24.97 31.26
CA VAL A 88 -0.94 24.58 32.68
C VAL A 88 -0.45 25.75 33.53
N ALA A 89 0.56 26.48 33.06
CA ALA A 89 1.14 27.59 33.82
C ALA A 89 0.08 28.64 34.19
N GLN A 90 -0.80 28.99 33.23
CA GLN A 90 -1.89 29.95 33.47
C GLN A 90 -2.88 29.46 34.53
N ARG A 91 -3.22 28.16 34.56
CA ARG A 91 -4.16 27.58 35.53
C ARG A 91 -3.56 27.46 36.92
N VAL A 92 -2.29 27.08 36.98
CA VAL A 92 -1.58 26.78 38.23
C VAL A 92 -1.21 28.05 39.00
N VAL A 93 -0.95 29.17 38.31
CA VAL A 93 -0.56 30.45 38.95
C VAL A 93 -1.54 30.87 40.05
N VAL A 94 -2.85 30.73 39.85
CA VAL A 94 -3.85 31.11 40.86
C VAL A 94 -3.82 30.17 42.07
N GLN A 95 -3.50 28.88 41.87
CA GLN A 95 -3.48 27.87 42.94
C GLN A 95 -2.19 27.89 43.77
N LEU A 96 -1.11 28.42 43.20
CA LEU A 96 0.21 28.52 43.82
C LEU A 96 0.50 29.91 44.40
N LEU A 97 -0.37 30.89 44.18
CA LEU A 97 -0.19 32.24 44.72
C LEU A 97 -0.21 32.17 46.27
N GLY A 98 0.91 32.55 46.90
CA GLY A 98 1.06 32.51 48.35
C GLY A 98 1.34 31.12 48.93
N GLU A 99 1.53 30.09 48.09
CA GLU A 99 1.95 28.77 48.54
C GLU A 99 3.44 28.80 48.95
N THR A 100 3.74 28.40 50.18
CA THR A 100 5.10 28.40 50.72
C THR A 100 5.64 27.00 50.98
N ASP A 101 4.76 25.99 51.02
CA ASP A 101 5.18 24.60 51.17
C ASP A 101 5.54 24.00 49.80
N GLU A 102 6.81 23.68 49.62
CA GLU A 102 7.34 23.07 48.40
C GLU A 102 6.64 21.74 48.04
N THR A 103 6.23 20.97 49.04
CA THR A 103 5.56 19.68 48.84
C THR A 103 4.19 19.90 48.22
N ILE A 104 3.41 20.85 48.78
CA ILE A 104 2.08 21.19 48.28
C ILE A 104 2.19 21.82 46.89
N PHE A 105 3.20 22.66 46.67
CA PHE A 105 3.49 23.28 45.37
C PHE A 105 3.70 22.22 44.28
N LYS A 106 4.60 21.25 44.53
CA LYS A 106 4.88 20.14 43.60
C LYS A 106 3.66 19.26 43.36
N GLN A 107 2.85 19.00 44.39
CA GLN A 107 1.62 18.22 44.27
C GLN A 107 0.61 18.90 43.35
N LYS A 108 0.30 20.19 43.59
CA LYS A 108 -0.64 20.98 42.77
C LYS A 108 -0.17 21.07 41.32
N MET A 109 1.11 21.35 41.10
CA MET A 109 1.68 21.42 39.74
C MET A 109 1.59 20.07 39.01
N ARG A 110 1.93 18.96 39.68
CA ARG A 110 1.82 17.62 39.10
C ARG A 110 0.37 17.27 38.76
N ALA A 111 -0.58 17.58 39.64
CA ALA A 111 -1.99 17.32 39.40
C ALA A 111 -2.50 18.03 38.13
N GLU A 112 -2.12 19.28 37.94
CA GLU A 112 -2.52 20.07 36.75
C GLU A 112 -1.83 19.59 35.45
N LEU A 113 -0.59 19.13 35.52
CA LEU A 113 0.09 18.48 34.39
C LEU A 113 -0.60 17.17 34.01
N THR A 114 -0.93 16.34 35.00
CA THR A 114 -1.68 15.09 34.76
C THR A 114 -3.02 15.39 34.11
N LEU A 115 -3.77 16.37 34.62
CA LEU A 115 -5.05 16.77 34.04
C LEU A 115 -4.91 17.23 32.58
N ALA A 116 -3.86 18.00 32.26
CA ALA A 116 -3.58 18.44 30.89
C ALA A 116 -3.31 17.27 29.94
N LEU A 117 -2.54 16.28 30.40
CA LEU A 117 -2.21 15.09 29.61
C LEU A 117 -3.41 14.16 29.44
N GLU A 118 -4.22 13.98 30.49
CA GLU A 118 -5.46 13.22 30.40
C GLU A 118 -6.46 13.87 29.44
N ALA A 119 -6.56 15.20 29.44
CA ALA A 119 -7.40 15.93 28.51
C ALA A 119 -6.94 15.71 27.06
N ALA A 120 -5.63 15.81 26.79
CA ALA A 120 -5.08 15.53 25.47
C ALA A 120 -5.25 14.07 25.04
N ALA A 121 -5.21 13.12 25.98
CA ALA A 121 -5.38 11.69 25.69
C ALA A 121 -6.84 11.30 25.38
N ARG A 122 -7.82 12.05 25.90
CA ARG A 122 -9.25 11.84 25.65
C ARG A 122 -9.75 12.59 24.41
N ALA A 123 -8.94 13.46 23.83
CA ALA A 123 -9.33 14.22 22.68
C ALA A 123 -9.42 13.31 21.44
N ASP A 124 -10.58 13.30 20.81
CA ASP A 124 -10.78 12.59 19.56
C ASP A 124 -10.04 13.33 18.45
N LEU A 125 -9.05 12.65 17.85
CA LEU A 125 -8.32 13.16 16.69
C LEU A 125 -9.23 13.09 15.46
N VAL A 126 -9.96 14.17 15.18
CA VAL A 126 -10.72 14.30 13.94
C VAL A 126 -9.73 14.58 12.81
N LEU A 127 -9.40 13.54 12.04
CA LEU A 127 -8.68 13.69 10.79
C LEU A 127 -9.66 14.19 9.74
N ALA A 128 -9.42 15.39 9.19
CA ALA A 128 -10.15 15.84 8.02
C ALA A 128 -9.95 14.80 6.90
N GLU A 129 -11.05 14.24 6.40
CA GLU A 129 -11.03 13.35 5.24
C GLU A 129 -10.40 14.12 4.07
N ASP A 130 -9.41 13.50 3.43
CA ASP A 130 -8.88 14.03 2.18
C ASP A 130 -10.01 13.99 1.14
N GLU A 131 -10.44 15.15 0.62
CA GLU A 131 -11.16 15.20 -0.65
C GLU A 131 -10.31 14.43 -1.68
N GLU A 132 -10.85 13.33 -2.22
CA GLU A 132 -10.15 12.50 -3.20
C GLU A 132 -9.59 13.38 -4.32
N ALA A 133 -8.26 13.49 -4.38
CA ALA A 133 -7.59 14.15 -5.49
C ALA A 133 -8.02 13.45 -6.79
N GLY A 134 -8.68 14.21 -7.66
CA GLY A 134 -9.41 13.77 -8.82
C GLY A 134 -8.78 12.61 -9.57
N ASN A 135 -9.61 11.59 -9.79
CA ASN A 135 -9.45 10.54 -10.78
C ASN A 135 -8.82 11.12 -12.06
N GLY A 136 -7.54 10.82 -12.29
CA GLY A 136 -6.85 11.13 -13.52
C GLY A 136 -7.44 10.27 -14.63
N GLU A 137 -8.53 10.74 -15.25
CA GLU A 137 -8.95 10.29 -16.57
C GLU A 137 -7.75 10.47 -17.50
N VAL A 138 -7.07 9.37 -17.81
CA VAL A 138 -6.26 9.27 -19.02
C VAL A 138 -7.25 9.24 -20.18
N SER A 139 -7.72 10.43 -20.56
CA SER A 139 -8.44 10.64 -21.80
C SER A 139 -7.52 10.21 -22.94
N GLY A 140 -7.93 9.16 -23.64
CA GLY A 140 -7.28 8.73 -24.86
C GLY A 140 -7.16 9.91 -25.83
N SER A 141 -5.97 10.06 -26.41
CA SER A 141 -5.80 10.90 -27.58
C SER A 141 -4.85 10.24 -28.55
N VAL A 142 -5.48 9.85 -29.66
CA VAL A 142 -4.98 9.60 -31.03
C VAL A 142 -4.22 8.31 -31.28
#